data_AF-A0A852VHF8-F1
#
_entry.id   AF-A0A852VHF8-F1
#
_cell.length_a   1.000
_cell.length_b   1.000
_cell.length_c   1.000
_cell.angle_alpha   90.00
_cell.angle_beta   90.00
_cell.angle_gamma   90.00
#
_symmetry.space_group_name_H-M   'P 1'
#
loop_
_entity.id
_entity.type
_entity.pdbx_description
1 polymer ?
#
loop_
_entity_poly.entity_id
_entity_poly.type
_entity_poly.pdbx_seq_one_letter_code
_entity_poly.pdbx_strand_id
1 'polypeptide(L)'
;MNRRSFLAQTSAWAAAAALPRLSAASILPALDALADQGPAAAEVKFPKDFLWGTATAAYQVEGAWNVDGRGETVWDRFSHSPGNVKGAYTGDTACDDYHRYPGDIALMKQMNMRSYRYSIAWSRIQPTGEGAVNQKGIDYYKRLTDAVLAAGMRPLVTLYHWDLPQPLEDKGGWPNRDTAARFADYTEIAVKALGDRINTWAIFNEPWVFTYLGYGSGVHAPGKQDFDLFLKASHTVNLAQGDAFRAIKAIAPKSKVGSAFSMSSTTPATSSPEDAAAAKRFDAFNNVWFLETALRGRYPEAFVHGVPLETMGFQSGDDKRMTAPLDYIGVNYYFRQIVANLKTPAPTKPSYDAMGFDHFNGKEGPLTEIGWEVYPRGMYEIVQRVSQDYKLPIEITENGCSYGDYPDANGRVADVRRIHYYREHLRELARAIHDGADVRAYHSWSILDNFEWSEGYTQRFGMVFVDFPTQRRFMKDSAKWYTRVAATNTIEATPATT
;
A
#
# COMPACT_ATOMS: atom_id res chain seq x y z
N MET A 1 19.83 -15.32 13.11
CA MET A 1 19.35 -16.39 12.20
C MET A 1 20.49 -16.75 11.23
N ASN A 2 20.95 -18.00 11.25
CA ASN A 2 22.25 -18.43 10.69
C ASN A 2 22.10 -18.93 9.23
N ARG A 3 23.07 -18.61 8.36
CA ARG A 3 23.11 -18.80 6.88
C ARG A 3 22.98 -20.26 6.36
N ARG A 4 22.55 -21.22 7.17
CA ARG A 4 22.56 -22.66 6.84
C ARG A 4 21.20 -23.31 6.57
N SER A 5 20.08 -22.59 6.65
CA SER A 5 18.76 -23.15 6.31
C SER A 5 18.25 -22.83 4.89
N PHE A 6 19.03 -22.15 4.05
CA PHE A 6 18.59 -21.70 2.72
C PHE A 6 19.03 -22.60 1.54
N LEU A 7 19.81 -23.67 1.78
CA LEU A 7 20.42 -24.47 0.70
C LEU A 7 19.82 -25.88 0.48
N ALA A 8 18.61 -26.16 0.98
CA ALA A 8 18.06 -27.52 0.96
C ALA A 8 16.91 -27.80 -0.03
N GLN A 9 16.56 -26.90 -0.96
CA GLN A 9 15.47 -27.17 -1.92
C GLN A 9 15.72 -26.72 -3.37
N THR A 10 16.99 -26.70 -3.81
CA THR A 10 17.31 -26.49 -5.24
C THR A 10 18.26 -27.57 -5.74
N SER A 11 17.73 -28.76 -6.06
CA SER A 11 18.27 -29.65 -7.09
C SER A 11 17.52 -31.00 -7.12
N ALA A 12 16.49 -31.12 -7.97
CA ALA A 12 16.21 -32.41 -8.63
C ALA A 12 15.46 -32.20 -9.96
N TRP A 13 16.27 -31.96 -11.00
CA TRP A 13 16.19 -32.56 -12.33
C TRP A 13 14.96 -32.36 -13.24
N ALA A 14 15.24 -31.63 -14.33
CA ALA A 14 14.70 -31.91 -15.66
C ALA A 14 15.24 -33.24 -16.21
N ALA A 15 14.37 -34.11 -16.74
CA ALA A 15 14.42 -34.57 -18.14
C ALA A 15 13.39 -35.68 -18.45
N ALA A 16 12.90 -35.61 -19.69
CA ALA A 16 12.12 -36.57 -20.47
C ALA A 16 10.61 -36.68 -20.16
N ALA A 17 9.68 -36.79 -21.12
CA ALA A 17 9.58 -36.56 -22.56
C ALA A 17 8.18 -37.10 -22.95
N ALA A 18 7.53 -36.47 -23.95
CA ALA A 18 6.42 -37.02 -24.75
C ALA A 18 5.08 -37.33 -24.04
N LEU A 19 4.16 -36.35 -24.06
CA LEU A 19 2.71 -36.60 -24.09
C LEU A 19 2.06 -35.68 -25.16
N PRO A 20 0.99 -36.13 -25.84
CA PRO A 20 0.53 -35.54 -27.10
C PRO A 20 -0.08 -34.15 -26.91
N ARG A 21 0.06 -33.31 -27.93
CA ARG A 21 -0.60 -32.01 -28.06
C ARG A 21 -2.13 -32.19 -28.02
N LEU A 22 -2.73 -32.05 -26.84
CA LEU A 22 -4.16 -31.76 -26.73
C LEU A 22 -4.35 -30.28 -27.09
N SER A 23 -5.23 -30.02 -28.06
CA SER A 23 -5.50 -28.68 -28.56
C SER A 23 -6.05 -27.79 -27.45
N ALA A 24 -5.63 -26.52 -27.45
CA ALA A 24 -6.05 -25.49 -26.50
C ALA A 24 -7.56 -25.12 -26.58
N ALA A 25 -8.38 -25.88 -27.32
CA ALA A 25 -9.79 -25.60 -27.55
C ALA A 25 -10.73 -26.28 -26.54
N SER A 26 -10.26 -27.21 -25.71
CA SER A 26 -11.09 -27.99 -24.78
C SER A 26 -10.88 -27.68 -23.29
N ILE A 27 -9.99 -26.74 -22.95
CA ILE A 27 -9.69 -26.36 -21.55
C ILE A 27 -10.45 -25.08 -21.11
N LEU A 28 -10.96 -24.29 -22.06
CA LEU A 28 -11.68 -23.05 -21.78
C LEU A 28 -12.97 -23.23 -20.93
N PRO A 29 -13.80 -24.28 -21.09
CA PRO A 29 -15.01 -24.42 -20.26
C PRO A 29 -14.73 -24.87 -18.82
N ALA A 30 -13.55 -25.45 -18.56
CA ALA A 30 -13.22 -26.05 -17.26
C ALA A 30 -12.70 -25.04 -16.22
N LEU A 31 -12.22 -23.87 -16.68
CA LEU A 31 -11.78 -22.78 -15.80
C LEU A 31 -12.94 -21.88 -15.34
N ASP A 32 -13.97 -21.70 -16.17
CA ASP A 32 -15.23 -21.05 -15.74
C ASP A 32 -15.95 -21.89 -14.67
N ALA A 33 -15.84 -23.23 -14.73
CA ALA A 33 -16.52 -24.15 -13.82
C ALA A 33 -15.91 -24.22 -12.39
N LEU A 34 -14.70 -23.71 -12.18
CA LEU A 34 -14.01 -23.71 -10.88
C LEU A 34 -14.07 -22.35 -10.15
N ALA A 35 -14.49 -21.28 -10.83
CA ALA A 35 -14.56 -19.94 -10.24
C ALA A 35 -15.90 -19.63 -9.54
N ASP A 36 -16.89 -20.50 -9.68
CA ASP A 36 -18.28 -20.24 -9.29
C ASP A 36 -18.88 -21.49 -8.63
N GLN A 37 -18.31 -21.95 -7.52
CA GLN A 37 -18.86 -23.05 -6.70
C GLN A 37 -19.20 -22.48 -5.30
N GLY A 38 -20.16 -21.55 -5.26
CA GLY A 38 -20.61 -20.90 -4.03
C GLY A 38 -22.12 -20.64 -4.03
N PRO A 39 -22.76 -20.49 -2.86
CA PRO A 39 -24.18 -20.17 -2.77
C PRO A 39 -24.48 -18.83 -3.48
N ALA A 40 -25.71 -18.68 -4.00
CA ALA A 40 -26.17 -17.41 -4.57
C ALA A 40 -25.87 -16.24 -3.62
N ALA A 41 -25.22 -15.21 -4.13
CA ALA A 41 -24.88 -14.03 -3.35
C ALA A 41 -25.82 -12.88 -3.73
N ALA A 42 -26.50 -12.30 -2.75
CA ALA A 42 -27.48 -11.21 -2.97
C ALA A 42 -26.82 -9.96 -3.55
N GLU A 43 -27.61 -9.07 -4.15
CA GLU A 43 -27.14 -7.72 -4.53
C GLU A 43 -26.70 -6.93 -3.29
N VAL A 44 -25.61 -6.19 -3.41
CA VAL A 44 -25.07 -5.34 -2.34
C VAL A 44 -25.01 -3.90 -2.81
N LYS A 45 -25.47 -2.95 -1.99
CA LYS A 45 -25.44 -1.51 -2.28
C LYS A 45 -24.52 -0.77 -1.32
N PHE A 46 -23.82 0.22 -1.83
CA PHE A 46 -22.98 1.11 -1.03
C PHE A 46 -23.74 2.40 -0.67
N PRO A 47 -23.26 3.17 0.33
CA PRO A 47 -23.83 4.47 0.64
C PRO A 47 -23.91 5.37 -0.60
N LYS A 48 -24.93 6.22 -0.69
CA LYS A 48 -25.19 7.08 -1.86
C LYS A 48 -23.99 7.94 -2.27
N ASP A 49 -23.24 8.43 -1.28
CA ASP A 49 -22.10 9.32 -1.49
C ASP A 49 -20.75 8.59 -1.41
N PHE A 50 -20.76 7.26 -1.51
CA PHE A 50 -19.54 6.44 -1.51
C PHE A 50 -18.64 6.79 -2.71
N LEU A 51 -17.35 6.95 -2.44
CA LEU A 51 -16.36 7.35 -3.44
C LEU A 51 -15.60 6.14 -3.97
N TRP A 52 -15.92 5.75 -5.20
CA TRP A 52 -15.13 4.80 -5.97
C TRP A 52 -13.92 5.48 -6.58
N GLY A 53 -12.74 4.90 -6.36
CA GLY A 53 -11.49 5.43 -6.85
C GLY A 53 -10.48 4.37 -7.20
N THR A 54 -9.30 4.84 -7.59
CA THR A 54 -8.09 4.03 -7.83
C THR A 54 -6.88 4.73 -7.21
N ALA A 55 -5.78 4.00 -7.02
CA ALA A 55 -4.57 4.51 -6.39
C ALA A 55 -3.29 4.26 -7.22
N THR A 56 -2.29 5.14 -7.02
CA THR A 56 -0.91 5.04 -7.53
C THR A 56 0.11 5.57 -6.53
N ALA A 57 1.40 5.30 -6.79
CA ALA A 57 2.53 5.95 -6.14
C ALA A 57 3.46 6.58 -7.19
N ALA A 58 4.03 7.73 -6.87
CA ALA A 58 4.86 8.54 -7.75
C ALA A 58 5.99 7.72 -8.40
N TYR A 59 6.87 7.11 -7.60
CA TYR A 59 7.98 6.31 -8.14
C TYR A 59 7.53 5.14 -9.02
N GLN A 60 6.36 4.57 -8.73
CA GLN A 60 5.89 3.38 -9.43
C GLN A 60 5.31 3.66 -10.81
N VAL A 61 4.78 4.88 -11.05
CA VAL A 61 4.09 5.21 -12.31
C VAL A 61 4.71 6.37 -13.09
N GLU A 62 5.32 7.36 -12.41
CA GLU A 62 5.69 8.62 -13.07
C GLU A 62 6.82 8.46 -14.09
N GLY A 63 7.89 7.75 -13.74
CA GLY A 63 9.11 7.73 -14.54
C GLY A 63 9.79 9.10 -14.59
N ALA A 64 10.44 9.41 -15.72
CA ALA A 64 11.11 10.70 -15.93
C ALA A 64 12.03 11.09 -14.74
N TRP A 65 12.81 10.10 -14.28
CA TRP A 65 13.46 10.11 -12.96
C TRP A 65 14.48 11.24 -12.77
N ASN A 66 15.06 11.76 -13.86
CA ASN A 66 16.04 12.84 -13.86
C ASN A 66 15.60 14.06 -14.70
N VAL A 67 14.29 14.21 -14.94
CA VAL A 67 13.72 15.31 -15.74
C VAL A 67 13.32 16.47 -14.84
N ASP A 68 13.40 17.69 -15.39
CA ASP A 68 12.93 18.94 -14.75
C ASP A 68 13.48 19.20 -13.34
N GLY A 69 14.71 18.73 -13.08
CA GLY A 69 15.41 18.97 -11.83
C GLY A 69 14.98 18.06 -10.68
N ARG A 70 14.25 16.95 -10.93
CA ARG A 70 14.01 15.92 -9.92
C ARG A 70 15.34 15.39 -9.35
N GLY A 71 15.42 15.30 -8.02
CA GLY A 71 16.56 14.68 -7.33
C GLY A 71 16.45 13.16 -7.20
N GLU A 72 17.59 12.51 -6.98
CA GLU A 72 17.69 11.07 -6.68
C GLU A 72 16.94 10.74 -5.37
N THR A 73 16.24 9.61 -5.35
CA THR A 73 15.59 9.03 -4.16
C THR A 73 16.28 7.74 -3.73
N VAL A 74 15.95 7.26 -2.54
CA VAL A 74 16.39 5.95 -2.05
C VAL A 74 16.03 4.80 -2.99
N TRP A 75 14.90 4.89 -3.69
CA TRP A 75 14.48 3.86 -4.66
C TRP A 75 15.24 3.95 -5.98
N ASP A 76 15.63 5.16 -6.41
CA ASP A 76 16.53 5.31 -7.56
C ASP A 76 17.84 4.57 -7.27
N ARG A 77 18.50 4.85 -6.14
CA ARG A 77 19.76 4.18 -5.76
C ARG A 77 19.60 2.68 -5.54
N PHE A 78 18.54 2.28 -4.85
CA PHE A 78 18.28 0.88 -4.52
C PHE A 78 18.02 0.02 -5.76
N SER A 79 17.21 0.51 -6.71
CA SER A 79 16.86 -0.25 -7.92
C SER A 79 18.01 -0.37 -8.93
N HIS A 80 18.90 0.62 -8.98
CA HIS A 80 20.11 0.57 -9.79
C HIS A 80 21.21 -0.32 -9.19
N SER A 81 21.04 -0.80 -7.96
CA SER A 81 22.00 -1.67 -7.30
C SER A 81 21.74 -3.14 -7.66
N PRO A 82 22.75 -3.90 -8.13
CA PRO A 82 22.56 -5.28 -8.58
C PRO A 82 21.96 -6.20 -7.50
N GLY A 83 20.94 -6.97 -7.87
CA GLY A 83 20.33 -7.99 -7.01
C GLY A 83 19.21 -7.49 -6.09
N ASN A 84 18.99 -6.18 -5.99
CA ASN A 84 17.96 -5.61 -5.13
C ASN A 84 16.54 -5.67 -5.72
N VAL A 85 16.43 -5.64 -7.05
CA VAL A 85 15.15 -5.71 -7.76
C VAL A 85 15.17 -6.88 -8.74
N LYS A 86 14.12 -7.69 -8.71
CA LYS A 86 13.92 -8.82 -9.60
C LYS A 86 13.89 -8.35 -11.06
N GLY A 87 14.68 -9.00 -11.90
CA GLY A 87 14.83 -8.61 -13.31
C GLY A 87 15.67 -7.34 -13.54
N ALA A 88 16.33 -6.80 -12.49
CA ALA A 88 17.15 -5.59 -12.57
C ALA A 88 16.40 -4.38 -13.15
N TYR A 89 15.09 -4.33 -12.92
CA TYR A 89 14.26 -3.21 -13.34
C TYR A 89 14.45 -2.00 -12.42
N THR A 90 14.22 -0.81 -12.99
CA THR A 90 14.20 0.47 -12.27
C THR A 90 12.89 1.20 -12.52
N GLY A 91 12.61 2.24 -11.72
CA GLY A 91 11.49 3.16 -11.93
C GLY A 91 11.76 4.27 -12.94
N ASP A 92 12.83 4.19 -13.75
CA ASP A 92 13.29 5.28 -14.62
C ASP A 92 12.23 5.76 -15.61
N THR A 93 11.57 4.80 -16.25
CA THR A 93 10.47 5.03 -17.19
C THR A 93 9.12 4.71 -16.56
N ALA A 94 9.01 3.62 -15.79
CA ALA A 94 7.76 3.19 -15.17
C ALA A 94 6.61 3.13 -16.19
N CYS A 95 5.49 3.77 -15.86
CA CYS A 95 4.34 3.93 -16.76
C CYS A 95 4.44 5.23 -17.58
N ASP A 96 5.52 6.00 -17.47
CA ASP A 96 5.68 7.31 -18.14
C ASP A 96 4.52 8.28 -17.82
N ASP A 97 3.90 8.15 -16.65
CA ASP A 97 2.75 8.96 -16.22
C ASP A 97 3.12 10.45 -16.10
N TYR A 98 4.40 10.78 -15.83
CA TYR A 98 4.88 12.17 -15.83
C TYR A 98 4.51 12.91 -17.13
N HIS A 99 4.55 12.21 -18.27
CA HIS A 99 4.16 12.75 -19.57
C HIS A 99 2.73 12.36 -19.99
N ARG A 100 2.18 11.27 -19.44
CA ARG A 100 0.95 10.61 -19.93
C ARG A 100 -0.26 10.71 -19.01
N TYR A 101 -0.13 11.36 -17.86
CA TYR A 101 -1.20 11.53 -16.89
C TYR A 101 -2.55 12.02 -17.49
N PRO A 102 -2.62 12.86 -18.56
CA PRO A 102 -3.93 13.22 -19.12
C PRO A 102 -4.70 12.03 -19.69
N GLY A 103 -3.99 11.06 -20.28
CA GLY A 103 -4.58 9.82 -20.79
C GLY A 103 -5.02 8.89 -19.67
N ASP A 104 -4.20 8.76 -18.63
CA ASP A 104 -4.51 7.91 -17.47
C ASP A 104 -5.70 8.47 -16.66
N ILE A 105 -5.82 9.81 -16.55
CA ILE A 105 -7.01 10.48 -16.01
C ILE A 105 -8.25 10.27 -16.89
N ALA A 106 -8.10 10.29 -18.22
CA ALA A 106 -9.21 10.02 -19.12
C ALA A 106 -9.73 8.58 -18.96
N LEU A 107 -8.85 7.60 -18.72
CA LEU A 107 -9.23 6.22 -18.40
C LEU A 107 -10.03 6.16 -17.08
N MET A 108 -9.55 6.82 -16.01
CA MET A 108 -10.28 6.87 -14.74
C MET A 108 -11.66 7.50 -14.88
N LYS A 109 -11.79 8.55 -15.69
CA LYS A 109 -13.08 9.17 -16.01
C LYS A 109 -14.00 8.20 -16.77
N GLN A 110 -13.49 7.46 -17.75
CA GLN A 110 -14.25 6.41 -18.45
C GLN A 110 -14.69 5.29 -17.50
N MET A 111 -13.93 5.06 -16.42
CA MET A 111 -14.25 4.09 -15.37
C MET A 111 -15.25 4.61 -14.33
N ASN A 112 -15.80 5.82 -14.48
CA ASN A 112 -16.70 6.46 -13.49
C ASN A 112 -16.05 6.67 -12.11
N MET A 113 -14.73 6.82 -12.06
CA MET A 113 -14.05 7.12 -10.80
C MET A 113 -14.41 8.53 -10.32
N ARG A 114 -14.59 8.67 -9.01
CA ARG A 114 -14.88 9.93 -8.32
C ARG A 114 -13.78 10.38 -7.37
N SER A 115 -12.76 9.56 -7.16
CA SER A 115 -11.59 9.86 -6.33
C SER A 115 -10.34 9.27 -6.99
N TYR A 116 -9.27 10.04 -7.04
CA TYR A 116 -7.95 9.54 -7.45
C TYR A 116 -6.96 9.76 -6.32
N ARG A 117 -6.39 8.65 -5.85
CA ARG A 117 -5.33 8.66 -4.86
C ARG A 117 -3.96 8.58 -5.55
N TYR A 118 -3.10 9.55 -5.31
CA TYR A 118 -1.73 9.56 -5.84
C TYR A 118 -0.77 10.17 -4.81
N SER A 119 0.53 9.96 -4.99
CA SER A 119 1.54 10.59 -4.14
C SER A 119 2.29 11.71 -4.85
N ILE A 120 2.87 12.61 -4.05
CA ILE A 120 3.83 13.61 -4.51
C ILE A 120 5.23 13.07 -4.21
N ALA A 121 6.13 13.10 -5.21
CA ALA A 121 7.52 12.79 -5.00
C ALA A 121 8.22 13.95 -4.30
N TRP A 122 8.71 13.71 -3.08
CA TRP A 122 9.45 14.71 -2.32
C TRP A 122 10.64 15.25 -3.13
N SER A 123 11.40 14.37 -3.80
CA SER A 123 12.54 14.79 -4.61
C SER A 123 12.20 15.59 -5.87
N ARG A 124 10.93 15.65 -6.30
CA ARG A 124 10.50 16.61 -7.34
C ARG A 124 10.26 18.00 -6.77
N ILE A 125 9.81 18.11 -5.53
CA ILE A 125 9.50 19.39 -4.87
C ILE A 125 10.75 20.01 -4.26
N GLN A 126 11.54 19.20 -3.55
CA GLN A 126 12.83 19.57 -2.96
C GLN A 126 13.86 18.50 -3.34
N PRO A 127 14.66 18.71 -4.40
CA PRO A 127 15.56 17.69 -4.95
C PRO A 127 16.57 17.10 -3.96
N THR A 128 17.02 17.89 -2.99
CA THR A 128 17.95 17.42 -1.94
C THR A 128 17.25 17.02 -0.65
N GLY A 129 15.91 17.13 -0.60
CA GLY A 129 15.10 16.97 0.60
C GLY A 129 15.13 18.18 1.56
N GLU A 130 15.97 19.18 1.28
CA GLU A 130 16.01 20.45 1.99
C GLU A 130 16.33 21.61 1.02
N GLY A 131 16.23 22.84 1.50
CA GLY A 131 16.59 24.02 0.74
C GLY A 131 15.57 24.41 -0.32
N ALA A 132 16.07 24.83 -1.49
CA ALA A 132 15.27 25.48 -2.52
C ALA A 132 14.18 24.58 -3.12
N VAL A 133 13.02 25.19 -3.39
CA VAL A 133 11.91 24.55 -4.10
C VAL A 133 12.23 24.42 -5.57
N ASN A 134 11.96 23.27 -6.15
CA ASN A 134 11.94 23.09 -7.60
C ASN A 134 10.55 23.44 -8.15
N GLN A 135 10.42 24.64 -8.72
CA GLN A 135 9.14 25.14 -9.23
C GLN A 135 8.55 24.25 -10.33
N LYS A 136 9.39 23.62 -11.16
CA LYS A 136 8.90 22.73 -12.24
C LYS A 136 8.19 21.50 -11.69
N GLY A 137 8.68 20.95 -10.57
CA GLY A 137 8.03 19.85 -9.85
C GLY A 137 6.67 20.27 -9.30
N ILE A 138 6.58 21.45 -8.67
CA ILE A 138 5.30 22.03 -8.23
C ILE A 138 4.34 22.20 -9.41
N ASP A 139 4.82 22.71 -10.55
CA ASP A 139 3.99 22.95 -11.72
C ASP A 139 3.44 21.65 -12.33
N TYR A 140 4.21 20.56 -12.29
CA TYR A 140 3.71 19.23 -12.67
C TYR A 140 2.53 18.82 -11.79
N TYR A 141 2.67 18.85 -10.46
CA TYR A 141 1.59 18.45 -9.56
C TYR A 141 0.38 19.40 -9.61
N LYS A 142 0.58 20.69 -9.90
CA LYS A 142 -0.53 21.61 -10.20
C LYS A 142 -1.33 21.14 -11.42
N ARG A 143 -0.64 20.88 -12.54
CA ARG A 143 -1.29 20.42 -13.78
C ARG A 143 -1.96 19.05 -13.62
N LEU A 144 -1.34 18.14 -12.88
CA LEU A 144 -1.92 16.85 -12.53
C LEU A 144 -3.22 17.05 -11.73
N THR A 145 -3.15 17.81 -10.63
CA THR A 145 -4.30 18.08 -9.76
C THR A 145 -5.44 18.78 -10.52
N ASP A 146 -5.12 19.78 -11.34
CA ASP A 146 -6.10 20.49 -12.16
C ASP A 146 -6.80 19.54 -13.14
N ALA A 147 -6.07 18.61 -13.75
CA ALA A 147 -6.67 17.60 -14.63
C ALA A 147 -7.57 16.61 -13.87
N VAL A 148 -7.20 16.22 -12.65
CA VAL A 148 -8.03 15.35 -11.79
C VAL A 148 -9.34 16.05 -11.43
N LEU A 149 -9.27 17.31 -11.01
CA LEU A 149 -10.44 18.13 -10.68
C LEU A 149 -11.32 18.37 -11.92
N ALA A 150 -10.72 18.68 -13.07
CA ALA A 150 -11.45 18.86 -14.33
C ALA A 150 -12.15 17.57 -14.81
N ALA A 151 -11.64 16.41 -14.42
CA ALA A 151 -12.30 15.13 -14.66
C ALA A 151 -13.45 14.83 -13.68
N GLY A 152 -13.69 15.71 -12.69
CA GLY A 152 -14.74 15.55 -11.68
C GLY A 152 -14.34 14.61 -10.53
N MET A 153 -13.05 14.35 -10.36
CA MET A 153 -12.53 13.47 -9.32
C MET A 153 -11.97 14.27 -8.14
N ARG A 154 -12.18 13.76 -6.92
CA ARG A 154 -11.54 14.25 -5.71
C ARG A 154 -10.07 13.81 -5.68
N PRO A 155 -9.09 14.73 -5.59
CA PRO A 155 -7.71 14.35 -5.30
C PRO A 155 -7.57 13.96 -3.83
N LEU A 156 -7.10 12.74 -3.56
CA LEU A 156 -6.62 12.29 -2.24
C LEU A 156 -5.11 12.11 -2.33
N VAL A 157 -4.36 13.06 -1.76
CA VAL A 157 -2.92 13.17 -2.08
C VAL A 157 -2.06 12.71 -0.92
N THR A 158 -1.12 11.81 -1.22
CA THR A 158 -0.16 11.28 -0.26
C THR A 158 1.15 12.06 -0.30
N LEU A 159 1.58 12.63 0.81
CA LEU A 159 2.80 13.45 0.87
C LEU A 159 4.08 12.61 0.77
N TYR A 160 4.08 11.40 1.35
CA TYR A 160 5.23 10.51 1.30
C TYR A 160 4.82 9.08 0.95
N HIS A 161 5.39 8.57 -0.14
CA HIS A 161 5.22 7.19 -0.59
C HIS A 161 6.60 6.58 -0.92
N TRP A 162 7.41 6.47 0.14
CA TRP A 162 8.65 5.68 0.21
C TRP A 162 9.86 6.24 -0.54
N ASP A 163 9.72 7.39 -1.18
CA ASP A 163 10.68 7.99 -2.10
C ASP A 163 11.49 9.12 -1.46
N LEU A 164 12.08 8.85 -0.28
CA LEU A 164 12.96 9.78 0.43
C LEU A 164 14.08 10.29 -0.49
N PRO A 165 14.33 11.61 -0.58
CA PRO A 165 15.47 12.15 -1.29
C PRO A 165 16.77 11.55 -0.76
N GLN A 166 17.60 11.02 -1.66
CA GLN A 166 18.82 10.30 -1.30
C GLN A 166 19.81 11.14 -0.48
N PRO A 167 19.96 12.46 -0.67
CA PRO A 167 20.81 13.27 0.21
C PRO A 167 20.38 13.31 1.68
N LEU A 168 19.10 13.05 2.00
CA LEU A 168 18.64 12.88 3.38
C LEU A 168 19.04 11.51 3.92
N GLU A 169 18.94 10.45 3.10
CA GLU A 169 19.42 9.11 3.47
C GLU A 169 20.94 9.10 3.70
N ASP A 170 21.70 9.81 2.89
CA ASP A 170 23.16 9.96 3.05
C ASP A 170 23.51 10.67 4.39
N LYS A 171 22.57 11.44 4.96
CA LYS A 171 22.66 12.06 6.30
C LYS A 171 22.01 11.22 7.41
N GLY A 172 21.69 9.95 7.13
CA GLY A 172 21.14 9.00 8.09
C GLY A 172 19.65 8.70 7.96
N GLY A 173 18.94 9.33 7.02
CA GLY A 173 17.58 8.97 6.64
C GLY A 173 16.55 9.07 7.75
N TRP A 174 15.53 8.21 7.73
CA TRP A 174 14.53 8.17 8.79
C TRP A 174 15.10 7.86 10.20
N PRO A 175 16.17 7.05 10.37
CA PRO A 175 16.84 6.93 11.66
C PRO A 175 17.41 8.24 12.22
N ASN A 176 17.69 9.22 11.36
CA ASN A 176 18.07 10.56 11.79
C ASN A 176 16.82 11.37 12.19
N ARG A 177 16.76 11.78 13.46
CA ARG A 177 15.64 12.53 14.05
C ARG A 177 15.33 13.85 13.32
N ASP A 178 16.34 14.51 12.74
CA ASP A 178 16.16 15.78 12.02
C ASP A 178 15.29 15.63 10.76
N THR A 179 15.22 14.42 10.20
CA THR A 179 14.37 14.11 9.04
C THR A 179 12.90 14.42 9.29
N ALA A 180 12.43 14.35 10.56
CA ALA A 180 11.06 14.74 10.91
C ALA A 180 10.79 16.23 10.63
N ALA A 181 11.72 17.12 10.99
CA ALA A 181 11.59 18.55 10.72
C ALA A 181 11.71 18.84 9.22
N ARG A 182 12.61 18.15 8.51
CA ARG A 182 12.72 18.26 7.04
C ARG A 182 11.44 17.87 6.33
N PHE A 183 10.79 16.81 6.80
CA PHE A 183 9.52 16.40 6.25
C PHE A 183 8.40 17.42 6.52
N ALA A 184 8.42 18.09 7.67
CA ALA A 184 7.51 19.19 7.97
C ALA A 184 7.73 20.39 7.04
N ASP A 185 8.99 20.79 6.80
CA ASP A 185 9.35 21.86 5.85
C ASP A 185 8.81 21.55 4.44
N TYR A 186 9.03 20.32 3.96
CA TYR A 186 8.48 19.84 2.69
C TYR A 186 6.95 19.86 2.65
N THR A 187 6.31 19.40 3.73
CA THR A 187 4.86 19.41 3.87
C THR A 187 4.31 20.83 3.76
N GLU A 188 4.93 21.80 4.42
CA GLU A 188 4.52 23.20 4.30
C GLU A 188 4.58 23.72 2.86
N ILE A 189 5.65 23.40 2.15
CA ILE A 189 5.84 23.81 0.75
C ILE A 189 4.74 23.21 -0.13
N ALA A 190 4.49 21.91 -0.01
CA ALA A 190 3.46 21.22 -0.78
C ALA A 190 2.06 21.78 -0.51
N VAL A 191 1.71 21.98 0.77
CA VAL A 191 0.38 22.49 1.17
C VAL A 191 0.21 23.96 0.78
N LYS A 192 1.22 24.82 0.94
CA LYS A 192 1.17 26.22 0.47
C LYS A 192 0.95 26.30 -1.04
N ALA A 193 1.54 25.38 -1.80
CA ALA A 193 1.49 25.42 -3.26
C ALA A 193 0.25 24.76 -3.88
N LEU A 194 -0.34 23.77 -3.20
CA LEU A 194 -1.41 22.93 -3.76
C LEU A 194 -2.69 22.88 -2.89
N GLY A 195 -2.67 23.45 -1.68
CA GLY A 195 -3.79 23.43 -0.73
C GLY A 195 -5.02 24.24 -1.16
N ASP A 196 -4.91 25.07 -2.19
CA ASP A 196 -6.05 25.72 -2.85
C ASP A 196 -6.87 24.75 -3.74
N ARG A 197 -6.29 23.61 -4.09
CA ARG A 197 -6.89 22.55 -4.93
C ARG A 197 -7.14 21.25 -4.18
N ILE A 198 -6.27 20.92 -3.23
CA ILE A 198 -6.29 19.67 -2.48
C ILE A 198 -6.81 19.91 -1.07
N ASN A 199 -7.92 19.25 -0.74
CA ASN A 199 -8.52 19.33 0.59
C ASN A 199 -8.45 18.02 1.39
N THR A 200 -7.97 16.92 0.79
CA THR A 200 -7.80 15.63 1.46
C THR A 200 -6.37 15.13 1.30
N TRP A 201 -5.67 15.00 2.42
CA TRP A 201 -4.26 14.66 2.50
C TRP A 201 -4.05 13.37 3.29
N ALA A 202 -3.23 12.47 2.75
CA ALA A 202 -2.59 11.40 3.50
C ALA A 202 -1.13 11.81 3.79
N ILE A 203 -0.70 11.79 5.06
CA ILE A 203 0.67 12.17 5.40
C ILE A 203 1.63 11.09 4.90
N PHE A 204 1.40 9.84 5.32
CA PHE A 204 2.22 8.69 4.94
C PHE A 204 1.40 7.61 4.26
N ASN A 205 2.00 6.93 3.28
CA ASN A 205 1.62 5.57 2.92
C ASN A 205 2.46 4.55 3.68
N GLU A 206 1.79 3.62 4.36
CA GLU A 206 2.37 2.42 4.98
C GLU A 206 3.69 2.67 5.72
N PRO A 207 3.66 3.48 6.80
CA PRO A 207 4.86 3.76 7.58
C PRO A 207 5.55 2.51 8.12
N TRP A 208 4.80 1.45 8.40
CA TRP A 208 5.36 0.14 8.75
C TRP A 208 6.23 -0.44 7.62
N VAL A 209 5.78 -0.37 6.38
CA VAL A 209 6.49 -0.97 5.24
C VAL A 209 7.83 -0.28 5.00
N PHE A 210 7.86 1.04 4.82
CA PHE A 210 9.13 1.71 4.49
C PHE A 210 10.10 1.81 5.67
N THR A 211 9.63 1.69 6.91
CA THR A 211 10.53 1.62 8.07
C THR A 211 11.05 0.20 8.31
N TYR A 212 10.17 -0.80 8.37
CA TYR A 212 10.56 -2.17 8.66
C TYR A 212 11.23 -2.84 7.45
N LEU A 213 10.63 -2.77 6.25
CA LEU A 213 11.25 -3.36 5.06
C LEU A 213 12.48 -2.56 4.58
N GLY A 214 12.52 -1.25 4.85
CA GLY A 214 13.63 -0.39 4.47
C GLY A 214 14.85 -0.46 5.40
N TYR A 215 14.63 -0.45 6.71
CA TYR A 215 15.70 -0.40 7.70
C TYR A 215 15.90 -1.69 8.52
N GLY A 216 14.85 -2.50 8.69
CA GLY A 216 14.87 -3.71 9.52
C GLY A 216 15.20 -4.99 8.76
N SER A 217 14.46 -5.30 7.69
CA SER A 217 14.64 -6.53 6.90
C SER A 217 15.48 -6.33 5.63
N GLY A 218 15.56 -5.08 5.13
CA GLY A 218 16.32 -4.69 3.95
C GLY A 218 15.74 -5.18 2.62
N VAL A 219 14.48 -5.62 2.61
CA VAL A 219 13.78 -6.04 1.39
C VAL A 219 13.51 -4.85 0.46
N HIS A 220 13.24 -3.67 1.03
CA HIS A 220 12.98 -2.43 0.29
C HIS A 220 14.09 -1.40 0.52
N ALA A 221 14.10 -0.34 -0.29
CA ALA A 221 14.99 0.79 -0.09
C ALA A 221 14.84 1.39 1.33
N PRO A 222 15.94 1.80 1.99
CA PRO A 222 17.33 1.83 1.52
C PRO A 222 18.11 0.50 1.68
N GLY A 223 17.45 -0.61 2.00
CA GLY A 223 18.06 -1.95 1.99
C GLY A 223 18.89 -2.27 3.24
N LYS A 224 18.63 -1.64 4.39
CA LYS A 224 19.35 -1.92 5.63
C LYS A 224 18.70 -3.06 6.40
N GLN A 225 19.54 -3.83 7.10
CA GLN A 225 19.15 -5.00 7.87
C GLN A 225 19.52 -4.81 9.35
N ASP A 226 18.97 -3.78 9.97
CA ASP A 226 19.30 -3.38 11.33
C ASP A 226 18.03 -2.99 12.11
N PHE A 227 17.70 -3.80 13.11
CA PHE A 227 16.51 -3.60 13.92
C PHE A 227 16.57 -2.31 14.75
N ASP A 228 17.74 -1.86 15.18
CA ASP A 228 17.88 -0.60 15.92
C ASP A 228 17.64 0.59 14.99
N LEU A 229 18.06 0.52 13.72
CA LEU A 229 17.72 1.52 12.72
C LEU A 229 16.22 1.54 12.42
N PHE A 230 15.56 0.39 12.35
CA PHE A 230 14.09 0.31 12.25
C PHE A 230 13.40 1.01 13.42
N LEU A 231 13.83 0.77 14.66
CA LEU A 231 13.23 1.39 15.85
C LEU A 231 13.38 2.92 15.83
N LYS A 232 14.58 3.42 15.48
CA LYS A 232 14.84 4.85 15.32
C LYS A 232 14.01 5.46 14.19
N ALA A 233 13.99 4.82 13.02
CA ALA A 233 13.19 5.25 11.88
C ALA A 233 11.71 5.34 12.21
N SER A 234 11.17 4.31 12.87
CA SER A 234 9.77 4.28 13.31
C SER A 234 9.43 5.45 14.22
N HIS A 235 10.33 5.78 15.16
CA HIS A 235 10.12 6.90 16.06
C HIS A 235 10.18 8.24 15.35
N THR A 236 11.19 8.49 14.51
CA THR A 236 11.28 9.72 13.70
C THR A 236 10.05 9.90 12.81
N VAL A 237 9.53 8.84 12.18
CA VAL A 237 8.33 8.90 11.35
C VAL A 237 7.09 9.28 12.17
N ASN A 238 6.97 8.78 13.40
CA ASN A 238 5.89 9.19 14.30
C ASN A 238 5.97 10.69 14.66
N LEU A 239 7.16 11.22 14.91
CA LEU A 239 7.35 12.67 15.11
C LEU A 239 6.98 13.46 13.86
N ALA A 240 7.46 13.00 12.69
CA ALA A 240 7.20 13.60 11.40
C ALA A 240 5.69 13.65 11.09
N GLN A 241 4.94 12.63 11.51
CA GLN A 241 3.49 12.58 11.33
C GLN A 241 2.77 13.67 12.12
N GLY A 242 3.13 13.84 13.39
CA GLY A 242 2.59 14.92 14.21
C GLY A 242 3.01 16.30 13.71
N ASP A 243 4.27 16.46 13.31
CA ASP A 243 4.80 17.73 12.77
C ASP A 243 4.09 18.11 11.45
N ALA A 244 3.96 17.17 10.51
CA ALA A 244 3.27 17.37 9.24
C ALA A 244 1.78 17.65 9.43
N PHE A 245 1.09 16.96 10.35
CA PHE A 245 -0.31 17.25 10.68
C PHE A 245 -0.47 18.70 11.13
N ARG A 246 0.38 19.16 12.06
CA ARG A 246 0.35 20.56 12.54
C ARG A 246 0.65 21.55 11.43
N ALA A 247 1.64 21.27 10.58
CA ALA A 247 1.96 22.11 9.42
C ALA A 247 0.77 22.25 8.46
N ILE A 248 0.11 21.13 8.10
CA ILE A 248 -1.09 21.15 7.25
C ILE A 248 -2.19 21.98 7.89
N LYS A 249 -2.51 21.73 9.18
CA LYS A 249 -3.61 22.44 9.87
C LYS A 249 -3.33 23.93 10.07
N ALA A 250 -2.06 24.34 10.21
CA ALA A 250 -1.70 25.74 10.31
C ALA A 250 -1.94 26.51 9.00
N ILE A 251 -1.69 25.87 7.85
CA ILE A 251 -1.85 26.50 6.52
C ILE A 251 -3.29 26.34 5.99
N ALA A 252 -3.86 25.15 6.14
CA ALA A 252 -5.15 24.74 5.58
C ALA A 252 -6.01 24.06 6.67
N PRO A 253 -6.55 24.83 7.64
CA PRO A 253 -7.23 24.28 8.82
C PRO A 253 -8.49 23.45 8.50
N LYS A 254 -9.09 23.66 7.32
CA LYS A 254 -10.30 22.94 6.86
C LYS A 254 -9.99 21.64 6.12
N SER A 255 -8.73 21.37 5.77
CA SER A 255 -8.36 20.14 5.08
C SER A 255 -8.54 18.92 5.96
N LYS A 256 -8.92 17.82 5.34
CA LYS A 256 -9.02 16.49 5.96
C LYS A 256 -7.66 15.82 5.86
N VAL A 257 -7.12 15.43 7.01
CA VAL A 257 -5.76 14.89 7.13
C VAL A 257 -5.84 13.50 7.76
N GLY A 258 -5.32 12.51 7.05
CA GLY A 258 -5.18 11.14 7.52
C GLY A 258 -3.81 10.58 7.17
N SER A 259 -3.66 9.28 7.34
CA SER A 259 -2.54 8.47 6.82
C SER A 259 -3.09 7.12 6.37
N ALA A 260 -2.40 6.46 5.45
CA ALA A 260 -2.74 5.10 5.01
C ALA A 260 -1.85 4.09 5.75
N PHE A 261 -2.49 3.14 6.42
CA PHE A 261 -1.80 2.12 7.21
C PHE A 261 -1.98 0.75 6.56
N SER A 262 -0.87 0.04 6.36
CA SER A 262 -0.89 -1.37 5.95
C SER A 262 -1.40 -2.19 7.11
N MET A 263 -2.44 -2.99 6.88
CA MET A 263 -3.04 -3.84 7.89
C MET A 263 -3.31 -5.24 7.37
N SER A 264 -3.20 -6.22 8.26
CA SER A 264 -3.49 -7.62 7.98
C SER A 264 -4.36 -8.19 9.09
N SER A 265 -5.46 -8.85 8.70
CA SER A 265 -6.22 -9.65 9.66
C SER A 265 -5.28 -10.68 10.28
N THR A 266 -5.34 -10.82 11.59
CA THR A 266 -4.39 -11.62 12.37
C THR A 266 -5.12 -12.82 12.97
N THR A 267 -4.72 -14.02 12.57
CA THR A 267 -5.30 -15.28 13.05
C THR A 267 -4.27 -16.02 13.91
N PRO A 268 -4.57 -16.38 15.18
CA PRO A 268 -3.72 -17.27 15.96
C PRO A 268 -3.56 -18.63 15.28
N ALA A 269 -2.36 -19.20 15.28
CA ALA A 269 -2.06 -20.49 14.65
C ALA A 269 -2.82 -21.66 15.32
N THR A 270 -3.10 -21.55 16.61
CA THR A 270 -3.92 -22.48 17.38
C THR A 270 -4.85 -21.73 18.33
N SER A 271 -5.75 -22.46 19.01
CA SER A 271 -6.60 -21.91 20.08
C SER A 271 -5.88 -21.74 21.42
N SER A 272 -4.56 -21.91 21.48
CA SER A 272 -3.79 -21.78 22.72
C SER A 272 -3.76 -20.31 23.20
N PRO A 273 -3.78 -20.07 24.53
CA PRO A 273 -3.60 -18.72 25.08
C PRO A 273 -2.29 -18.05 24.64
N GLU A 274 -1.24 -18.83 24.42
CA GLU A 274 0.08 -18.36 24.00
C GLU A 274 0.03 -17.79 22.57
N ASP A 275 -0.55 -18.52 21.62
CA ASP A 275 -0.70 -18.04 20.24
C ASP A 275 -1.66 -16.84 20.17
N ALA A 276 -2.71 -16.81 21.01
CA ALA A 276 -3.60 -15.65 21.11
C ALA A 276 -2.86 -14.40 21.62
N ALA A 277 -1.98 -14.55 22.62
CA ALA A 277 -1.16 -13.46 23.12
C ALA A 277 -0.11 -13.00 22.09
N ALA A 278 0.48 -13.93 21.34
CA ALA A 278 1.39 -13.65 20.25
C ALA A 278 0.70 -12.89 19.10
N ALA A 279 -0.51 -13.32 18.71
CA ALA A 279 -1.35 -12.63 17.75
C ALA A 279 -1.66 -11.19 18.17
N LYS A 280 -1.96 -10.94 19.45
CA LYS A 280 -2.16 -9.58 19.97
C LYS A 280 -0.91 -8.69 19.84
N ARG A 281 0.29 -9.25 20.09
CA ARG A 281 1.55 -8.51 19.92
C ARG A 281 1.88 -8.24 18.45
N PHE A 282 1.67 -9.23 17.58
CA PHE A 282 1.81 -9.05 16.14
C PHE A 282 0.86 -7.96 15.63
N ASP A 283 -0.39 -8.00 16.08
CA ASP A 283 -1.39 -7.01 15.72
C ASP A 283 -1.01 -5.59 16.19
N ALA A 284 -0.53 -5.45 17.43
CA ALA A 284 0.03 -4.21 17.95
C ALA A 284 1.17 -3.66 17.08
N PHE A 285 2.05 -4.55 16.59
CA PHE A 285 3.19 -4.21 15.76
C PHE A 285 2.83 -3.88 14.31
N ASN A 286 2.03 -4.72 13.67
CA ASN A 286 1.74 -4.66 12.25
C ASN A 286 0.65 -3.63 11.94
N ASN A 287 -0.45 -3.65 12.70
CA ASN A 287 -1.67 -2.93 12.33
C ASN A 287 -1.76 -1.54 12.95
N VAL A 288 -1.34 -1.39 14.21
CA VAL A 288 -1.65 -0.19 14.99
C VAL A 288 -0.45 0.55 15.56
N TRP A 289 0.78 0.12 15.27
CA TRP A 289 2.01 0.74 15.76
C TRP A 289 2.11 2.24 15.46
N PHE A 290 1.81 2.63 14.23
CA PHE A 290 1.82 4.03 13.78
C PHE A 290 0.48 4.73 14.00
N LEU A 291 -0.62 3.99 14.16
CA LEU A 291 -1.95 4.54 14.35
C LEU A 291 -2.19 4.95 15.82
N GLU A 292 -1.82 4.09 16.78
CA GLU A 292 -1.93 4.39 18.22
C GLU A 292 -1.05 5.56 18.62
N THR A 293 0.16 5.65 18.06
CA THR A 293 1.09 6.75 18.33
C THR A 293 0.54 8.07 17.79
N ALA A 294 -0.05 8.06 16.59
CA ALA A 294 -0.72 9.23 16.02
C ALA A 294 -1.92 9.68 16.87
N LEU A 295 -2.83 8.77 17.22
CA LEU A 295 -4.11 9.16 17.81
C LEU A 295 -4.06 9.29 19.33
N ARG A 296 -3.13 8.62 20.01
CA ARG A 296 -3.08 8.53 21.47
C ARG A 296 -1.73 8.88 22.08
N GLY A 297 -0.71 9.21 21.27
CA GLY A 297 0.60 9.62 21.78
C GLY A 297 1.35 8.54 22.57
N ARG A 298 1.03 7.26 22.33
CA ARG A 298 1.69 6.12 22.99
C ARG A 298 1.92 4.96 22.03
N TYR A 299 2.99 4.20 22.27
CA TYR A 299 3.22 2.96 21.54
C TYR A 299 2.32 1.83 22.05
N PRO A 300 1.77 0.97 21.18
CA PRO A 300 1.06 -0.23 21.61
C PRO A 300 2.03 -1.29 22.13
N GLU A 301 1.52 -2.22 22.94
CA GLU A 301 2.29 -3.29 23.57
C GLU A 301 2.64 -4.40 22.56
N ALA A 302 3.64 -4.15 21.71
CA ALA A 302 4.15 -5.11 20.74
C ALA A 302 5.28 -6.02 21.26
N PHE A 303 5.92 -5.64 22.37
CA PHE A 303 7.12 -6.31 22.90
C PHE A 303 6.82 -7.06 24.19
N VAL A 304 7.44 -8.22 24.38
CA VAL A 304 7.27 -9.03 25.62
C VAL A 304 7.79 -8.28 26.85
N HIS A 305 8.92 -7.59 26.70
CA HIS A 305 9.61 -6.89 27.80
C HIS A 305 9.41 -5.37 27.76
N GLY A 306 8.33 -4.91 27.12
CA GLY A 306 8.03 -3.49 26.95
C GLY A 306 8.74 -2.85 25.75
N VAL A 307 8.20 -1.71 25.33
CA VAL A 307 8.67 -0.99 24.14
C VAL A 307 10.05 -0.38 24.40
N PRO A 308 11.05 -0.59 23.52
CA PRO A 308 12.42 -0.13 23.73
C PRO A 308 12.61 1.37 23.41
N LEU A 309 11.99 2.23 24.22
CA LEU A 309 11.97 3.69 24.01
C LEU A 309 13.38 4.33 23.99
N GLU A 310 14.32 3.80 24.77
CA GLU A 310 15.70 4.28 24.78
C GLU A 310 16.39 4.06 23.42
N THR A 311 16.28 2.84 22.85
CA THR A 311 16.83 2.50 21.53
C THR A 311 16.20 3.34 20.41
N MET A 312 14.90 3.64 20.54
CA MET A 312 14.18 4.52 19.63
C MET A 312 14.65 5.98 19.68
N GLY A 313 15.38 6.38 20.73
CA GLY A 313 15.76 7.77 20.97
C GLY A 313 14.58 8.63 21.40
N PHE A 314 13.59 8.05 22.09
CA PHE A 314 12.44 8.78 22.62
C PHE A 314 12.88 9.83 23.64
N GLN A 315 12.34 11.04 23.53
CA GLN A 315 12.60 12.17 24.42
C GLN A 315 11.33 12.62 25.13
N SER A 316 11.49 13.28 26.28
CA SER A 316 10.34 13.87 26.98
C SER A 316 9.59 14.85 26.08
N GLY A 317 8.26 14.69 25.99
CA GLY A 317 7.39 15.48 25.12
C GLY A 317 7.13 14.88 23.74
N ASP A 318 7.83 13.80 23.37
CA ASP A 318 7.61 13.13 22.08
C ASP A 318 6.22 12.50 21.97
N ASP A 319 5.62 12.09 23.09
CA ASP A 319 4.22 11.63 23.19
C ASP A 319 3.25 12.68 22.61
N LYS A 320 3.46 13.94 22.96
CA LYS A 320 2.68 15.07 22.43
C LYS A 320 3.08 15.42 21.02
N ARG A 321 4.39 15.41 20.72
CA ARG A 321 4.90 15.76 19.38
C ARG A 321 4.41 14.80 18.31
N MET A 322 4.39 13.49 18.57
CA MET A 322 3.94 12.50 17.59
C MET A 322 2.42 12.41 17.45
N THR A 323 1.66 13.01 18.37
CA THR A 323 0.21 13.02 18.29
C THR A 323 -0.25 13.87 17.08
N ALA A 324 -1.08 13.25 16.24
CA ALA A 324 -1.74 13.80 15.08
C ALA A 324 -3.24 13.43 15.15
N PRO A 325 -4.13 14.36 15.58
CA PRO A 325 -5.58 14.13 15.60
C PRO A 325 -6.18 13.98 14.18
N LEU A 326 -5.98 12.81 13.56
CA LEU A 326 -6.39 12.55 12.18
C LEU A 326 -7.91 12.71 12.00
N ASP A 327 -8.32 13.24 10.83
CA ASP A 327 -9.73 13.38 10.44
C ASP A 327 -10.32 12.08 9.86
N TYR A 328 -9.47 11.16 9.39
CA TYR A 328 -9.84 9.86 8.85
C TYR A 328 -8.66 8.87 8.93
N ILE A 329 -8.95 7.58 8.80
CA ILE A 329 -7.97 6.49 8.77
C ILE A 329 -8.00 5.84 7.38
N GLY A 330 -6.86 5.85 6.69
CA GLY A 330 -6.66 5.07 5.47
C GLY A 330 -6.28 3.64 5.82
N VAL A 331 -6.96 2.66 5.23
CA VAL A 331 -6.67 1.24 5.39
C VAL A 331 -6.19 0.67 4.07
N ASN A 332 -5.00 0.06 4.09
CA ASN A 332 -4.51 -0.79 3.02
C ASN A 332 -4.61 -2.24 3.49
N TYR A 333 -5.37 -3.07 2.76
CA TYR A 333 -5.58 -4.47 3.12
C TYR A 333 -5.44 -5.37 1.90
N TYR A 334 -4.79 -6.52 2.06
CA TYR A 334 -4.54 -7.46 0.98
C TYR A 334 -4.75 -8.92 1.35
N PHE A 335 -4.21 -9.34 2.51
CA PHE A 335 -4.18 -10.72 2.95
C PHE A 335 -4.10 -10.81 4.48
N ARG A 336 -4.29 -12.02 5.02
CA ARG A 336 -4.18 -12.30 6.46
C ARG A 336 -2.82 -12.87 6.85
N GLN A 337 -2.51 -12.76 8.13
CA GLN A 337 -1.34 -13.32 8.79
C GLN A 337 -1.78 -14.39 9.79
N ILE A 338 -1.07 -15.51 9.80
CA ILE A 338 -1.19 -16.54 10.83
C ILE A 338 -0.03 -16.38 11.80
N VAL A 339 -0.31 -16.35 13.09
CA VAL A 339 0.67 -15.99 14.13
C VAL A 339 0.74 -17.06 15.20
N ALA A 340 1.95 -17.51 15.49
CA ALA A 340 2.24 -18.46 16.56
C ALA A 340 3.12 -17.81 17.63
N ASN A 341 3.04 -18.29 18.86
CA ASN A 341 3.98 -17.92 19.91
C ASN A 341 5.38 -18.43 19.58
N LEU A 342 6.38 -17.56 19.74
CA LEU A 342 7.77 -17.95 19.56
C LEU A 342 8.16 -18.98 20.64
N LYS A 343 8.66 -20.14 20.21
CA LYS A 343 9.00 -21.24 21.14
C LYS A 343 10.19 -20.92 22.04
N THR A 344 11.10 -20.07 21.59
CA THR A 344 12.23 -19.60 22.38
C THR A 344 11.82 -18.38 23.21
N PRO A 345 12.30 -18.26 24.46
CA PRO A 345 12.06 -17.06 25.25
C PRO A 345 12.49 -15.80 24.50
N ALA A 346 11.62 -14.79 24.50
CA ALA A 346 11.91 -13.51 23.87
C ALA A 346 13.14 -12.86 24.55
N PRO A 347 14.17 -12.44 23.79
CA PRO A 347 15.33 -11.77 24.35
C PRO A 347 14.94 -10.42 24.96
N THR A 348 15.70 -9.98 25.97
CA THR A 348 15.53 -8.65 26.59
C THR A 348 16.14 -7.54 25.74
N LYS A 349 17.16 -7.85 24.92
CA LYS A 349 17.71 -6.91 23.95
C LYS A 349 16.69 -6.71 22.82
N PRO A 350 16.49 -5.47 22.34
CA PRO A 350 15.62 -5.19 21.21
C PRO A 350 16.00 -6.02 19.97
N SER A 351 15.04 -6.75 19.43
CA SER A 351 15.13 -7.51 18.19
C SER A 351 13.71 -7.88 17.72
N TYR A 352 13.60 -8.46 16.53
CA TYR A 352 12.33 -9.01 16.07
C TYR A 352 11.79 -10.08 17.04
N ASP A 353 12.66 -11.02 17.44
CA ASP A 353 12.33 -12.10 18.38
C ASP A 353 11.91 -11.57 19.77
N ALA A 354 12.32 -10.35 20.16
CA ALA A 354 11.90 -9.72 21.43
C ALA A 354 10.38 -9.44 21.49
N MET A 355 9.70 -9.48 20.35
CA MET A 355 8.25 -9.40 20.26
C MET A 355 7.56 -10.74 20.57
N GLY A 356 8.30 -11.86 20.58
CA GLY A 356 7.83 -13.15 21.07
C GLY A 356 6.74 -13.79 20.21
N PHE A 357 6.79 -13.61 18.89
CA PHE A 357 5.90 -14.29 17.96
C PHE A 357 6.65 -14.72 16.69
N ASP A 358 6.17 -15.78 16.07
CA ASP A 358 6.41 -16.13 14.67
C ASP A 358 5.16 -15.78 13.87
N HIS A 359 5.33 -15.42 12.60
CA HIS A 359 4.20 -15.14 11.70
C HIS A 359 4.48 -15.67 10.31
N PHE A 360 3.42 -15.99 9.58
CA PHE A 360 3.48 -16.45 8.21
C PHE A 360 2.20 -16.07 7.48
N ASN A 361 2.34 -15.82 6.18
CA ASN A 361 1.18 -15.62 5.31
C ASN A 361 0.29 -16.86 5.39
N GLY A 362 -1.02 -16.65 5.52
CA GLY A 362 -1.98 -17.74 5.41
C GLY A 362 -1.90 -18.39 4.03
N LYS A 363 -2.30 -19.66 3.95
CA LYS A 363 -2.16 -20.52 2.76
C LYS A 363 -3.31 -21.51 2.59
N GLU A 364 -4.35 -21.39 3.39
CA GLU A 364 -5.51 -22.29 3.35
C GLU A 364 -6.45 -21.95 2.18
N GLY A 365 -6.54 -20.67 1.80
CA GLY A 365 -7.28 -20.21 0.63
C GLY A 365 -6.45 -20.12 -0.66
N PRO A 366 -7.07 -19.72 -1.79
CA PRO A 366 -6.38 -19.47 -3.05
C PRO A 366 -5.29 -18.43 -2.90
N LEU A 367 -4.19 -18.58 -3.65
CA LEU A 367 -3.09 -17.62 -3.65
C LEU A 367 -3.14 -16.72 -4.89
N THR A 368 -2.77 -15.47 -4.72
CA THR A 368 -2.39 -14.54 -5.80
C THR A 368 -1.05 -14.95 -6.40
N GLU A 369 -0.64 -14.36 -7.52
CA GLU A 369 0.66 -14.69 -8.14
C GLU A 369 1.88 -14.24 -7.33
N ILE A 370 1.70 -13.25 -6.46
CA ILE A 370 2.73 -12.85 -5.49
C ILE A 370 2.73 -13.75 -4.23
N GLY A 371 1.88 -14.77 -4.19
CA GLY A 371 1.85 -15.77 -3.12
C GLY A 371 1.09 -15.33 -1.86
N TRP A 372 0.25 -14.29 -1.97
CA TRP A 372 -0.63 -13.87 -0.87
C TRP A 372 -1.96 -14.58 -0.93
N GLU A 373 -2.44 -15.07 0.20
CA GLU A 373 -3.76 -15.69 0.30
C GLU A 373 -4.88 -14.66 0.07
N VAL A 374 -5.83 -15.06 -0.76
CA VAL A 374 -7.09 -14.35 -0.96
C VAL A 374 -7.99 -14.64 0.23
N TYR A 375 -8.06 -13.69 1.17
CA TYR A 375 -8.88 -13.81 2.39
C TYR A 375 -9.84 -12.61 2.54
N PRO A 376 -10.97 -12.60 1.83
CA PRO A 376 -11.91 -11.47 1.82
C PRO A 376 -12.45 -11.10 3.19
N ARG A 377 -12.73 -12.09 4.04
CA ARG A 377 -13.24 -11.91 5.40
C ARG A 377 -12.36 -11.00 6.26
N GLY A 378 -11.05 -10.98 6.02
CA GLY A 378 -10.15 -10.10 6.78
C GLY A 378 -10.38 -8.61 6.52
N MET A 379 -10.98 -8.23 5.38
CA MET A 379 -11.45 -6.86 5.13
C MET A 379 -12.51 -6.45 6.17
N TYR A 380 -13.52 -7.30 6.40
CA TYR A 380 -14.55 -7.07 7.41
C TYR A 380 -13.92 -6.96 8.81
N GLU A 381 -13.04 -7.91 9.16
CA GLU A 381 -12.41 -7.99 10.48
C GLU A 381 -11.57 -6.73 10.80
N ILE A 382 -10.74 -6.27 9.86
CA ILE A 382 -9.93 -5.07 10.05
C ILE A 382 -10.80 -3.82 10.11
N VAL A 383 -11.75 -3.65 9.20
CA VAL A 383 -12.61 -2.45 9.17
C VAL A 383 -13.45 -2.35 10.44
N GLN A 384 -14.05 -3.46 10.88
CA GLN A 384 -14.83 -3.48 12.11
C GLN A 384 -13.98 -3.15 13.33
N ARG A 385 -12.78 -3.75 13.43
CA ARG A 385 -11.87 -3.49 14.53
C ARG A 385 -11.42 -2.02 14.56
N VAL A 386 -10.99 -1.45 13.43
CA VAL A 386 -10.61 -0.03 13.35
C VAL A 386 -11.79 0.89 13.69
N SER A 387 -12.98 0.60 13.18
CA SER A 387 -14.21 1.34 13.49
C SER A 387 -14.54 1.28 14.99
N GLN A 388 -14.36 0.14 15.62
CA GLN A 388 -14.64 -0.05 17.05
C GLN A 388 -13.65 0.70 17.95
N ASP A 389 -12.36 0.66 17.63
CA ASP A 389 -11.30 1.18 18.49
C ASP A 389 -11.09 2.70 18.37
N TYR A 390 -11.34 3.27 17.19
CA TYR A 390 -10.96 4.67 16.88
C TYR A 390 -12.13 5.60 16.57
N LYS A 391 -13.28 5.08 16.12
CA LYS A 391 -14.50 5.86 15.84
C LYS A 391 -14.26 7.04 14.88
N LEU A 392 -13.31 6.89 13.95
CA LEU A 392 -13.03 7.83 12.88
C LEU A 392 -13.54 7.29 11.54
N PRO A 393 -13.81 8.17 10.56
CA PRO A 393 -14.09 7.77 9.20
C PRO A 393 -12.96 6.92 8.61
N ILE A 394 -13.33 5.91 7.83
CA ILE A 394 -12.40 5.00 7.16
C ILE A 394 -12.46 5.23 5.65
N GLU A 395 -11.30 5.22 5.01
CA GLU A 395 -11.19 5.07 3.56
C GLU A 395 -10.31 3.86 3.26
N ILE A 396 -10.79 2.94 2.41
CA ILE A 396 -9.91 1.89 1.88
C ILE A 396 -9.02 2.56 0.84
N THR A 397 -7.76 2.78 1.21
CA THR A 397 -6.80 3.54 0.41
C THR A 397 -6.05 2.66 -0.57
N GLU A 398 -5.93 1.36 -0.28
CA GLU A 398 -5.43 0.34 -1.21
C GLU A 398 -6.07 -1.03 -0.91
N ASN A 399 -6.55 -1.70 -1.95
CA ASN A 399 -6.88 -3.13 -1.94
C ASN A 399 -6.81 -3.64 -3.39
N GLY A 400 -6.24 -4.81 -3.61
CA GLY A 400 -6.06 -5.37 -4.94
C GLY A 400 -5.28 -6.68 -4.96
N CYS A 401 -4.96 -7.19 -6.15
CA CYS A 401 -4.26 -8.46 -6.29
C CYS A 401 -3.35 -8.52 -7.51
N SER A 402 -2.21 -9.20 -7.38
CA SER A 402 -1.31 -9.50 -8.50
C SER A 402 -1.79 -10.73 -9.27
N TYR A 403 -2.06 -10.52 -10.57
CA TYR A 403 -2.29 -11.57 -11.58
C TYR A 403 -1.76 -11.11 -12.94
N GLY A 404 -0.89 -11.91 -13.55
CA GLY A 404 -0.13 -11.65 -14.76
C GLY A 404 -0.89 -12.00 -16.03
N ASP A 405 -2.14 -11.53 -16.15
CA ASP A 405 -2.94 -11.72 -17.35
C ASP A 405 -2.48 -10.75 -18.46
N TYR A 406 -2.27 -11.28 -19.67
CA TYR A 406 -1.78 -10.53 -20.84
C TYR A 406 -2.89 -10.29 -21.88
N PRO A 407 -2.76 -9.26 -22.75
CA PRO A 407 -3.72 -9.01 -23.81
C PRO A 407 -3.69 -10.12 -24.88
N ASP A 408 -4.87 -10.48 -25.38
CA ASP A 408 -5.01 -11.30 -26.59
C ASP A 408 -4.68 -10.50 -27.87
N ALA A 409 -4.81 -11.15 -29.04
CA ALA A 409 -4.54 -10.52 -30.34
C ALA A 409 -5.40 -9.26 -30.62
N ASN A 410 -6.52 -9.11 -29.93
CA ASN A 410 -7.43 -7.97 -30.05
C ASN A 410 -7.23 -6.93 -28.93
N GLY A 411 -6.24 -7.13 -28.04
CA GLY A 411 -5.97 -6.23 -26.91
C GLY A 411 -6.87 -6.44 -25.70
N ARG A 412 -7.67 -7.52 -25.63
CA ARG A 412 -8.48 -7.83 -24.45
C ARG A 412 -7.63 -8.55 -23.42
N VAL A 413 -7.70 -8.10 -22.17
CA VAL A 413 -7.06 -8.77 -21.02
C VAL A 413 -8.15 -9.38 -20.14
N ALA A 414 -8.29 -10.71 -20.19
CA ALA A 414 -9.33 -11.44 -19.46
C ALA A 414 -8.82 -11.91 -18.08
N ASP A 415 -9.10 -11.12 -17.04
CA ASP A 415 -8.57 -11.29 -15.69
C ASP A 415 -9.65 -11.64 -14.66
N VAL A 416 -10.34 -12.76 -14.89
CA VAL A 416 -11.51 -13.20 -14.09
C VAL A 416 -11.17 -13.37 -12.60
N ARG A 417 -9.97 -13.84 -12.27
CA ARG A 417 -9.50 -13.98 -10.87
C ARG A 417 -9.46 -12.65 -10.13
N ARG A 418 -9.08 -11.56 -10.82
CA ARG A 418 -9.08 -10.20 -10.27
C ARG A 418 -10.51 -9.72 -10.00
N ILE A 419 -11.45 -10.00 -10.90
CA ILE A 419 -12.88 -9.71 -10.68
C ILE A 419 -13.39 -10.43 -9.43
N HIS A 420 -13.09 -11.73 -9.29
CA HIS A 420 -13.50 -12.50 -8.12
C HIS A 420 -12.90 -11.93 -6.82
N TYR A 421 -11.61 -11.61 -6.81
CA TYR A 421 -10.95 -10.97 -5.68
C TYR A 421 -11.70 -9.70 -5.23
N TYR A 422 -11.93 -8.76 -6.15
CA TYR A 422 -12.59 -7.50 -5.83
C TYR A 422 -14.03 -7.71 -5.36
N ARG A 423 -14.79 -8.59 -6.03
CA ARG A 423 -16.18 -8.87 -5.68
C ARG A 423 -16.30 -9.34 -4.23
N GLU A 424 -15.49 -10.32 -3.82
CA GLU A 424 -15.60 -10.89 -2.47
C GLU A 424 -15.13 -9.90 -1.39
N HIS A 425 -14.04 -9.16 -1.62
CA HIS A 425 -13.56 -8.16 -0.66
C HIS A 425 -14.56 -7.00 -0.50
N LEU A 426 -15.17 -6.55 -1.59
CA LEU A 426 -16.16 -5.48 -1.54
C LEU A 426 -17.47 -5.93 -0.89
N ARG A 427 -17.85 -7.21 -0.97
CA ARG A 427 -18.98 -7.77 -0.22
C ARG A 427 -18.73 -7.73 1.28
N GLU A 428 -17.55 -8.14 1.74
CA GLU A 428 -17.17 -8.07 3.16
C GLU A 428 -17.02 -6.62 3.65
N LEU A 429 -16.56 -5.70 2.79
CA LEU A 429 -16.54 -4.27 3.10
C LEU A 429 -17.95 -3.72 3.29
N ALA A 430 -18.88 -4.05 2.38
CA ALA A 430 -20.25 -3.61 2.49
C ALA A 430 -20.96 -4.19 3.72
N ARG A 431 -20.64 -5.44 4.09
CA ARG A 431 -21.08 -6.02 5.36
C ARG A 431 -20.57 -5.22 6.56
N ALA A 432 -19.31 -4.78 6.54
CA ALA A 432 -18.77 -3.94 7.61
C ALA A 432 -19.48 -2.58 7.69
N ILE A 433 -19.82 -1.97 6.54
CA ILE A 433 -20.61 -0.74 6.47
C ILE A 433 -22.02 -0.96 7.03
N HIS A 434 -22.69 -2.04 6.63
CA HIS A 434 -24.00 -2.42 7.13
C HIS A 434 -23.99 -2.58 8.66
N ASP A 435 -22.93 -3.17 9.20
CA ASP A 435 -22.74 -3.38 10.63
C ASP A 435 -22.22 -2.12 11.36
N GLY A 436 -22.25 -0.95 10.72
CA GLY A 436 -22.08 0.36 11.35
C GLY A 436 -20.71 1.03 11.18
N ALA A 437 -19.80 0.49 10.35
CA ALA A 437 -18.54 1.18 10.05
C ALA A 437 -18.75 2.37 9.09
N ASP A 438 -18.21 3.56 9.44
CA ASP A 438 -18.22 4.75 8.58
C ASP A 438 -17.11 4.67 7.51
N VAL A 439 -17.31 3.82 6.50
CA VAL A 439 -16.41 3.74 5.34
C VAL A 439 -16.93 4.62 4.21
N ARG A 440 -16.08 5.53 3.72
CA ARG A 440 -16.49 6.59 2.77
C ARG A 440 -15.97 6.41 1.35
N ALA A 441 -14.88 5.66 1.19
CA ALA A 441 -14.23 5.48 -0.10
C ALA A 441 -13.56 4.12 -0.22
N TYR A 442 -13.41 3.68 -1.46
CA TYR A 442 -12.61 2.51 -1.83
C TYR A 442 -11.74 2.83 -3.04
N HIS A 443 -10.43 2.57 -2.92
CA HIS A 443 -9.46 2.78 -3.99
C HIS A 443 -8.83 1.44 -4.35
N SER A 444 -9.02 1.02 -5.60
CA SER A 444 -8.33 -0.16 -6.10
C SER A 444 -6.84 0.11 -6.25
N TRP A 445 -6.03 -0.82 -5.75
CA TRP A 445 -4.61 -0.91 -6.05
C TRP A 445 -4.42 -1.85 -7.24
N SER A 446 -4.13 -1.35 -8.43
CA SER A 446 -3.87 0.06 -8.82
C SER A 446 -4.64 0.41 -10.09
N ILE A 447 -4.57 1.66 -10.55
CA ILE A 447 -5.08 2.00 -11.91
C ILE A 447 -4.23 1.35 -12.99
N LEU A 448 -2.90 1.44 -12.90
CA LEU A 448 -1.96 0.94 -13.92
C LEU A 448 -1.13 -0.22 -13.37
N ASP A 449 -0.86 -1.22 -14.20
CA ASP A 449 0.29 -2.10 -13.97
C ASP A 449 1.54 -1.22 -13.90
N ASN A 450 2.32 -1.38 -12.83
CA ASN A 450 3.36 -0.43 -12.45
C ASN A 450 4.61 -1.17 -11.95
N PHE A 451 5.61 -0.41 -11.49
CA PHE A 451 6.81 -0.96 -10.87
C PHE A 451 6.49 -1.45 -9.45
N GLU A 452 6.34 -2.76 -9.25
CA GLU A 452 6.04 -3.36 -7.94
C GLU A 452 7.31 -3.52 -7.11
N TRP A 453 7.94 -2.39 -6.76
CA TRP A 453 9.03 -2.32 -5.78
C TRP A 453 10.16 -3.33 -6.06
N SER A 454 10.53 -4.18 -5.10
CA SER A 454 11.58 -5.20 -5.29
C SER A 454 11.21 -6.31 -6.28
N GLU A 455 9.92 -6.48 -6.60
CA GLU A 455 9.45 -7.42 -7.63
C GLU A 455 9.54 -6.85 -9.06
N GLY A 456 9.86 -5.57 -9.21
CA GLY A 456 9.96 -4.89 -10.50
C GLY A 456 8.64 -4.96 -11.29
N TYR A 457 8.70 -5.13 -12.61
CA TYR A 457 7.51 -5.25 -13.46
C TYR A 457 6.95 -6.68 -13.55
N THR A 458 7.39 -7.60 -12.68
CA THR A 458 6.96 -9.01 -12.75
C THR A 458 5.59 -9.26 -12.12
N GLN A 459 5.11 -8.33 -11.29
CA GLN A 459 3.81 -8.39 -10.64
C GLN A 459 2.91 -7.31 -11.24
N ARG A 460 1.61 -7.61 -11.36
CA ARG A 460 0.65 -6.77 -12.09
C ARG A 460 -0.63 -6.59 -11.28
N PHE A 461 -0.76 -5.44 -10.62
CA PHE A 461 -1.92 -5.08 -9.80
C PHE A 461 -2.98 -4.26 -10.54
N GLY A 462 -2.63 -3.66 -11.68
CA GLY A 462 -3.43 -2.64 -12.33
C GLY A 462 -4.79 -3.13 -12.84
N MET A 463 -5.77 -2.24 -12.79
CA MET A 463 -7.02 -2.34 -13.58
C MET A 463 -6.75 -2.17 -15.08
N VAL A 464 -5.66 -1.49 -15.43
CA VAL A 464 -5.22 -1.26 -16.81
C VAL A 464 -3.86 -1.94 -17.00
N PHE A 465 -3.79 -2.81 -18.01
CA PHE A 465 -2.53 -3.40 -18.44
C PHE A 465 -1.67 -2.32 -19.11
N VAL A 466 -0.40 -2.27 -18.73
CA VAL A 466 0.61 -1.43 -19.37
C VAL A 466 1.62 -2.32 -20.11
N ASP A 467 1.72 -2.09 -21.41
CA ASP A 467 2.79 -2.61 -22.24
C ASP A 467 4.03 -1.70 -22.07
N PHE A 468 4.89 -2.00 -21.10
CA PHE A 468 6.00 -1.11 -20.71
C PHE A 468 6.93 -0.71 -21.87
N PRO A 469 7.31 -1.59 -22.82
CA PRO A 469 8.06 -1.19 -24.01
C PRO A 469 7.40 -0.11 -24.88
N THR A 470 6.07 -0.19 -25.08
CA THR A 470 5.36 0.71 -26.01
C THR A 470 4.54 1.79 -25.30
N GLN A 471 4.41 1.68 -23.98
CA GLN A 471 3.58 2.51 -23.11
C GLN A 471 2.08 2.46 -23.45
N ARG A 472 1.62 1.45 -24.20
CA ARG A 472 0.20 1.28 -24.50
C ARG A 472 -0.58 0.79 -23.27
N ARG A 473 -1.77 1.34 -23.09
CA ARG A 473 -2.71 1.00 -22.01
C ARG A 473 -3.89 0.18 -22.55
N PHE A 474 -4.24 -0.91 -21.87
CA PHE A 474 -5.41 -1.73 -22.19
C PHE A 474 -6.26 -1.95 -20.94
N MET A 475 -7.52 -1.49 -20.95
CA MET A 475 -8.44 -1.77 -19.85
C MET A 475 -8.70 -3.26 -19.74
N LYS A 476 -8.42 -3.83 -18.56
CA LYS A 476 -8.72 -5.24 -18.27
C LYS A 476 -10.22 -5.44 -18.07
N ASP A 477 -10.68 -6.68 -18.11
CA ASP A 477 -12.09 -6.99 -17.87
C ASP A 477 -12.52 -6.63 -16.44
N SER A 478 -11.61 -6.69 -15.47
CA SER A 478 -11.80 -6.16 -14.12
C SER A 478 -12.05 -4.65 -14.08
N ALA A 479 -11.37 -3.85 -14.91
CA ALA A 479 -11.67 -2.42 -15.02
C ALA A 479 -13.09 -2.21 -15.50
N LYS A 480 -13.53 -2.94 -16.55
CA LYS A 480 -14.88 -2.82 -17.10
C LYS A 480 -15.95 -3.25 -16.08
N TRP A 481 -15.67 -4.27 -15.28
CA TRP A 481 -16.54 -4.67 -14.17
C TRP A 481 -16.61 -3.59 -13.10
N TYR A 482 -15.47 -3.05 -12.67
CA TYR A 482 -15.38 -1.99 -11.67
C TYR A 482 -16.04 -0.69 -12.14
N THR A 483 -15.99 -0.37 -13.44
CA THR A 483 -16.74 0.74 -14.06
C THR A 483 -18.24 0.62 -13.83
N ARG A 484 -18.79 -0.60 -13.95
CA ARG A 484 -20.22 -0.85 -13.70
C ARG A 484 -20.55 -0.71 -12.23
N VAL A 485 -19.74 -1.31 -11.36
CA VAL A 485 -19.89 -1.18 -9.89
C VAL A 485 -19.90 0.28 -9.46
N ALA A 486 -18.96 1.08 -9.96
CA ALA A 486 -18.88 2.51 -9.64
C ALA A 486 -20.08 3.31 -10.19
N ALA A 487 -20.59 2.95 -11.37
CA ALA A 487 -21.75 3.61 -11.98
C ALA A 487 -23.07 3.29 -11.25
N THR A 488 -23.28 2.03 -10.90
CA THR A 488 -24.50 1.56 -10.24
C THR A 488 -24.45 1.75 -8.73
N ASN A 489 -23.25 1.91 -8.17
CA ASN A 489 -22.97 1.88 -6.74
C ASN A 489 -23.40 0.55 -6.07
N THR A 490 -23.34 -0.54 -6.85
CA THR A 490 -23.78 -1.87 -6.42
C THR A 490 -22.84 -2.98 -6.89
N ILE A 491 -22.80 -4.07 -6.14
CA ILE A 491 -22.25 -5.36 -6.59
C ILE A 491 -23.45 -6.22 -6.98
N GLU A 492 -23.50 -6.61 -8.25
CA GLU A 492 -24.55 -7.48 -8.81
C GLU A 492 -24.63 -8.83 -8.07
N ALA A 493 -25.84 -9.40 -8.03
CA ALA A 493 -26.04 -10.74 -7.52
C ALA A 493 -25.32 -11.77 -8.40
N THR A 494 -24.68 -12.76 -7.79
CA THR A 494 -24.13 -13.91 -8.52
C THR A 494 -25.18 -15.01 -8.51
N PRO A 495 -25.59 -15.56 -9.67
CA PRO A 495 -26.52 -16.69 -9.71
C PRO A 495 -25.96 -17.88 -8.93
N ALA A 496 -26.83 -18.70 -8.33
CA ALA A 496 -26.41 -20.04 -7.94
C ALA A 496 -26.10 -20.82 -9.21
N THR A 497 -24.86 -21.26 -9.37
CA THR A 497 -24.47 -22.27 -10.35
C THR A 497 -24.92 -23.63 -9.82
N THR A 498 -25.85 -24.26 -10.52
CA THR A 498 -26.36 -25.62 -10.25
C THR A 498 -25.47 -26.70 -10.84
#